data_AF-A0A839NEE9-F1
#
_entry.id   AF-A0A839NEE9-F1
#
_cell.length_a   1.000
_cell.length_b   1.000
_cell.length_c   1.000
_cell.angle_alpha   90.00
_cell.angle_beta   90.00
_cell.angle_gamma   90.00
#
_symmetry.space_group_name_H-M   'P 1'
#
loop_
_entity.id
_entity.type
_entity.pdbx_description
1 polymer ?
#
loop_
_entity_poly.entity_id
_entity_poly.type
_entity_poly.pdbx_seq_one_letter_code
_entity_poly.pdbx_strand_id
1 'polypeptide(L)'
;MIINATIISKPDAGEFPEKIFDIQDPWNLDYWSWIKFEDEEYSEWCGQFRGSPKSVEIDNETNSIIVLTSAFFFLLDKRTGELKHSAQNGQYMNLTIAPNGCYIIADYYNLAIITSDLSNITSIESPILMDMIKFEGWYNNLLEFTCDEFTNWDRHLLMTYNHETNEIKIKE
;
A
#
# COMPACT_ATOMS: atom_id res chain seq x y z
N MET A 1 9.42 11.47 15.44
CA MET A 1 9.29 10.60 14.24
C MET A 1 7.84 10.16 14.12
N ILE A 2 7.29 9.97 12.91
CA ILE A 2 5.90 9.55 12.72
C ILE A 2 5.74 8.09 13.17
N ILE A 3 4.83 7.80 14.09
CA ILE A 3 4.62 6.45 14.65
C ILE A 3 3.29 5.82 14.23
N ASN A 4 2.34 6.63 13.77
CA ASN A 4 1.06 6.15 13.29
C ASN A 4 0.64 6.91 12.02
N ALA A 5 -0.05 6.20 11.13
CA ALA A 5 -0.58 6.72 9.88
C ALA A 5 -1.94 6.05 9.64
N THR A 6 -2.98 6.84 9.40
CA THR A 6 -4.34 6.31 9.26
C THR A 6 -5.07 7.05 8.15
N ILE A 7 -5.68 6.30 7.23
CA ILE A 7 -6.57 6.86 6.21
C ILE A 7 -7.83 7.37 6.90
N ILE A 8 -8.20 8.63 6.66
CA ILE A 8 -9.37 9.28 7.21
C ILE A 8 -10.27 9.85 6.12
N SER A 9 -11.52 10.18 6.46
CA SER A 9 -12.33 11.06 5.63
C SER A 9 -11.73 12.46 5.57
N LYS A 10 -12.15 13.26 4.59
CA LYS A 10 -11.76 14.66 4.51
C LYS A 10 -12.01 15.37 5.86
N PRO A 11 -10.97 15.95 6.48
CA PRO A 11 -11.12 16.66 7.75
C PRO A 11 -11.83 18.01 7.54
N ASP A 12 -12.34 18.56 8.63
CA ASP A 12 -12.86 19.93 8.62
C ASP A 12 -11.72 20.93 8.44
N ALA A 13 -12.03 22.07 7.80
CA ALA A 13 -11.00 23.07 7.49
C ALA A 13 -10.37 23.62 8.77
N GLY A 14 -9.05 23.44 8.90
CA GLY A 14 -8.29 23.89 10.08
C GLY A 14 -8.35 22.94 11.28
N GLU A 15 -8.93 21.75 11.14
CA GLU A 15 -8.91 20.70 12.17
C GLU A 15 -7.47 20.23 12.45
N PHE A 16 -6.66 20.08 11.40
CA PHE A 16 -5.26 19.67 11.49
C PHE A 16 -4.35 20.62 10.70
N PRO A 17 -3.07 20.73 11.06
CA PRO A 17 -2.05 21.20 10.13
C PRO A 17 -2.06 20.32 8.87
N GLU A 18 -2.17 20.93 7.70
CA GLU A 18 -2.33 20.23 6.43
C GLU A 18 -1.10 20.38 5.54
N LYS A 19 -0.71 19.28 4.88
CA LYS A 19 0.34 19.27 3.85
C LYS A 19 -0.16 18.62 2.59
N ILE A 20 0.02 19.28 1.46
CA ILE A 20 -0.46 18.81 0.16
C ILE A 20 0.68 18.14 -0.61
N PHE A 21 0.46 16.90 -1.01
CA PHE A 21 1.33 16.12 -1.88
C PHE A 21 0.69 16.03 -3.26
N ASP A 22 0.99 17.02 -4.10
CA ASP A 22 0.50 17.08 -5.46
C ASP A 22 1.61 16.79 -6.47
N ILE A 23 1.34 15.87 -7.39
CA ILE A 23 2.22 15.56 -8.52
C ILE A 23 1.58 16.16 -9.76
N GLN A 24 2.33 16.95 -10.50
CA GLN A 24 1.85 17.52 -11.75
C GLN A 24 1.86 16.43 -12.83
N ASP A 25 0.68 15.93 -13.20
CA ASP A 25 0.50 14.96 -14.27
C ASP A 25 -0.63 15.44 -15.22
N PRO A 26 -0.48 15.30 -16.54
CA PRO A 26 -1.53 15.67 -17.51
C PRO A 26 -2.86 14.94 -17.31
N TRP A 27 -2.85 13.80 -16.63
CA TRP A 27 -4.02 12.94 -16.36
C TRP A 27 -4.42 12.97 -14.88
N ASN A 28 -4.16 14.09 -14.21
CA ASN A 28 -4.51 14.26 -12.81
C ASN A 28 -6.00 13.96 -12.55
N LEU A 29 -6.24 13.04 -11.63
CA LEU A 29 -7.57 12.71 -11.16
C LEU A 29 -8.10 13.82 -10.23
N ASP A 30 -9.41 14.07 -10.27
CA ASP A 30 -10.06 15.06 -9.39
C ASP A 30 -10.29 14.55 -7.96
N TYR A 31 -9.91 13.30 -7.68
CA TYR A 31 -10.06 12.68 -6.38
C TYR A 31 -8.81 12.88 -5.51
N TRP A 32 -9.05 12.95 -4.20
CA TRP A 32 -8.02 13.14 -3.19
C TRP A 32 -8.23 12.18 -2.01
N SER A 33 -7.15 11.92 -1.29
CA SER A 33 -7.06 11.11 -0.09
C SER A 33 -6.50 11.91 1.06
N TRP A 34 -6.96 11.61 2.27
CA TRP A 34 -6.48 12.21 3.50
C TRP A 34 -5.91 11.14 4.41
N ILE A 35 -4.69 11.37 4.89
CA ILE A 35 -4.01 10.49 5.82
C ILE A 35 -3.59 11.32 7.01
N LYS A 36 -4.07 10.92 8.19
CA LYS A 36 -3.64 11.49 9.46
C LYS A 36 -2.35 10.81 9.89
N PHE A 37 -1.35 11.61 10.23
CA PHE A 37 -0.08 11.17 10.78
C PHE A 37 0.01 11.65 12.22
N GLU A 38 0.58 10.81 13.08
CA GLU A 38 0.87 11.11 14.49
C GLU A 38 2.34 10.81 14.75
N ASP A 39 3.03 11.74 15.41
CA ASP A 39 4.42 11.56 15.81
C ASP A 39 4.60 11.08 17.26
N GLU A 40 5.84 10.84 17.66
CA GLU A 40 6.22 10.41 19.02
C GLU A 40 5.79 11.38 20.13
N GLU A 41 5.50 12.64 19.79
CA GLU A 41 5.00 13.65 20.73
C GLU A 41 3.46 13.73 20.72
N TYR A 42 2.80 12.80 20.02
CA TYR A 42 1.36 12.77 19.78
C TYR A 42 0.84 14.01 19.05
N SER A 43 1.71 14.70 18.30
CA SER A 43 1.30 15.78 17.42
C SER A 43 0.72 15.20 16.13
N GLU A 44 -0.47 15.67 15.77
CA GLU A 44 -1.21 15.19 14.61
C GLU A 44 -1.12 16.20 13.45
N TRP A 45 -0.97 15.69 12.23
CA TRP A 45 -1.11 16.48 11.01
C TRP A 45 -1.70 15.63 9.88
N CYS A 46 -2.27 16.28 8.87
CA CYS A 46 -2.94 15.60 7.77
C CYS A 46 -2.18 15.81 6.45
N GLY A 47 -1.83 14.70 5.79
CA GLY A 47 -1.37 14.71 4.40
C GLY A 47 -2.55 14.59 3.43
N GLN A 48 -2.52 15.39 2.36
CA GLN A 48 -3.47 15.34 1.26
C GLN A 48 -2.78 14.80 0.01
N PHE A 49 -3.31 13.71 -0.54
CA PHE A 49 -2.67 12.99 -1.65
C PHE A 49 -3.63 12.88 -2.83
N ARG A 50 -3.09 13.00 -4.05
CA ARG A 50 -3.86 12.82 -5.28
C ARG A 50 -4.30 11.36 -5.43
N GLY A 51 -5.56 11.12 -5.82
CA GLY A 51 -6.17 9.79 -6.00
C GLY A 51 -7.04 9.36 -4.83
N SER A 52 -7.83 8.28 -5.02
CA SER A 52 -8.64 7.66 -3.96
C SER A 52 -7.77 6.79 -3.04
N PRO A 53 -8.07 6.69 -1.73
CA PRO A 53 -7.19 6.00 -0.79
C PRO A 53 -7.24 4.49 -1.00
N LYS A 54 -6.09 3.83 -0.85
CA LYS A 54 -5.99 2.36 -0.94
C LYS A 54 -5.34 1.77 0.30
N SER A 55 -4.12 2.20 0.62
CA SER A 55 -3.37 1.69 1.77
C SER A 55 -2.31 2.70 2.22
N VAL A 56 -1.90 2.59 3.49
CA VAL A 56 -0.76 3.30 4.06
C VAL A 56 -0.02 2.37 5.00
N GLU A 57 1.30 2.31 4.87
CA GLU A 57 2.17 1.46 5.69
C GLU A 57 3.40 2.24 6.19
N ILE A 58 3.83 1.93 7.41
CA ILE A 58 5.03 2.52 8.02
C ILE A 58 6.16 1.49 8.00
N ASP A 59 7.22 1.80 7.26
CA ASP A 59 8.44 1.02 7.24
C ASP A 59 9.44 1.55 8.28
N ASN A 60 9.58 0.80 9.36
CA ASN A 60 10.53 1.12 10.43
C ASN A 60 11.99 0.87 10.03
N GLU A 61 12.26 -0.10 9.15
CA GLU A 61 13.60 -0.47 8.72
C GLU A 61 14.19 0.63 7.83
N THR A 62 13.41 1.09 6.84
CA THR A 62 13.88 2.14 5.92
C THR A 62 13.57 3.57 6.39
N ASN A 63 12.93 3.73 7.56
CA ASN A 63 12.41 5.02 8.05
C ASN A 63 11.57 5.74 6.99
N SER A 64 10.65 5.00 6.37
CA SER A 64 9.81 5.51 5.31
C SER A 64 8.34 5.24 5.60
N ILE A 65 7.48 6.02 4.97
CA ILE A 65 6.04 5.76 4.93
C ILE A 65 5.67 5.61 3.48
N ILE A 66 4.98 4.53 3.14
CA ILE A 66 4.47 4.32 1.80
C ILE A 66 2.96 4.51 1.80
N VAL A 67 2.50 5.38 0.90
CA VAL A 67 1.09 5.67 0.69
C VAL A 67 0.71 5.18 -0.70
N LEU A 68 -0.29 4.31 -0.77
CA LEU A 68 -0.91 3.89 -2.02
C LEU A 68 -2.25 4.60 -2.20
N THR A 69 -2.36 5.29 -3.33
CA THR A 69 -3.61 5.86 -3.83
C THR A 69 -3.96 5.24 -5.17
N SER A 70 -5.15 5.50 -5.70
CA SER A 70 -5.52 5.09 -7.06
C SER A 70 -4.67 5.74 -8.16
N ALA A 71 -3.91 6.80 -7.85
CA ALA A 71 -3.12 7.55 -8.83
C ALA A 71 -1.62 7.29 -8.71
N PHE A 72 -1.09 7.29 -7.49
CA PHE A 72 0.34 7.22 -7.21
C PHE A 72 0.67 6.38 -5.97
N PHE A 73 1.90 5.89 -5.94
CA PHE A 73 2.66 5.59 -4.73
C PHE A 73 3.40 6.85 -4.29
N PHE A 74 3.35 7.15 -2.99
CA PHE A 74 4.17 8.18 -2.36
C PHE A 74 5.04 7.54 -1.30
N LEU A 75 6.35 7.80 -1.37
CA LEU A 75 7.31 7.42 -0.35
C LEU A 75 7.71 8.67 0.43
N LEU A 76 7.38 8.72 1.70
CA LEU A 76 7.69 9.83 2.60
C LEU A 76 8.83 9.44 3.55
N ASP A 77 9.61 10.42 3.99
CA ASP A 77 10.51 10.26 5.12
C ASP A 77 9.71 10.24 6.43
N LYS A 78 9.84 9.17 7.21
CA LYS A 78 9.12 8.99 8.48
C LYS A 78 9.51 10.02 9.55
N ARG A 79 10.72 10.59 9.48
CA ARG A 79 11.20 11.55 10.49
C ARG A 79 10.68 12.96 10.23
N THR A 80 10.59 13.35 8.96
CA THR A 80 10.24 14.72 8.58
C THR A 80 8.86 14.87 7.95
N GLY A 81 8.25 13.78 7.47
CA GLY A 81 7.03 13.83 6.66
C GLY A 81 7.25 14.44 5.27
N GLU A 82 8.50 14.52 4.80
CA GLU A 82 8.84 15.04 3.47
C GLU A 82 8.73 13.95 2.39
N LEU A 83 8.31 14.34 1.19
CA LEU A 83 8.27 13.44 0.04
C LEU A 83 9.69 13.08 -0.40
N LYS A 84 10.02 11.78 -0.38
CA LYS A 84 11.26 11.24 -0.92
C LYS A 84 11.12 10.89 -2.39
N HIS A 85 10.05 10.18 -2.73
CA HIS A 85 9.83 9.67 -4.08
C HIS A 85 8.34 9.47 -4.37
N SER A 86 7.99 9.46 -5.64
CA SER A 86 6.64 9.14 -6.09
C SER A 86 6.69 8.41 -7.43
N ALA A 87 5.80 7.43 -7.61
CA ALA A 87 5.64 6.68 -8.86
C ALA A 87 4.15 6.55 -9.19
N GLN A 88 3.81 6.47 -10.48
CA GLN A 88 2.41 6.22 -10.90
C GLN A 88 1.94 4.85 -10.38
N ASN A 89 0.67 4.76 -10.00
CA ASN A 89 0.06 3.50 -9.61
C ASN A 89 -0.38 2.71 -10.86
N GLY A 90 0.22 1.53 -11.05
CA GLY A 90 -0.11 0.58 -12.12
C GLY A 90 -1.39 -0.24 -11.89
N GLN A 91 -2.43 0.35 -11.29
CA GLN A 91 -3.70 -0.30 -10.89
C GLN A 91 -3.63 -1.17 -9.63
N TYR A 92 -2.59 -1.02 -8.81
CA TYR A 92 -2.48 -1.73 -7.54
C TYR A 92 -3.52 -1.23 -6.53
N MET A 93 -4.06 -2.18 -5.78
CA MET A 93 -5.18 -2.02 -4.86
C MET A 93 -4.78 -2.33 -3.42
N ASN A 94 -3.85 -3.28 -3.25
CA ASN A 94 -3.35 -3.72 -1.96
C ASN A 94 -1.84 -3.42 -1.85
N LEU A 95 -1.40 -3.12 -0.63
CA LEU A 95 0.00 -2.89 -0.27
C LEU A 95 0.20 -3.38 1.15
N THR A 96 1.30 -4.08 1.39
CA THR A 96 1.79 -4.45 2.72
C THR A 96 3.32 -4.51 2.73
N ILE A 97 3.92 -4.49 3.90
CA ILE A 97 5.37 -4.62 4.08
C ILE A 97 5.67 -6.04 4.60
N ALA A 98 6.52 -6.76 3.89
CA ALA A 98 7.01 -8.07 4.31
C ALA A 98 8.00 -7.94 5.48
N PRO A 99 8.21 -9.00 6.29
CA PRO A 99 9.13 -8.96 7.43
C PRO A 99 10.58 -8.56 7.11
N ASN A 100 11.01 -8.70 5.85
CA ASN A 100 12.34 -8.31 5.40
C ASN A 100 12.42 -6.85 4.88
N GLY A 101 11.33 -6.08 4.94
CA GLY A 101 11.24 -4.71 4.43
C GLY A 101 10.90 -4.58 2.93
N CYS A 102 10.68 -5.69 2.20
CA CYS A 102 10.16 -5.60 0.84
C CYS A 102 8.67 -5.23 0.85
N TYR A 103 8.25 -4.44 -0.14
CA TYR A 103 6.84 -4.10 -0.29
C TYR A 103 6.17 -5.11 -1.20
N ILE A 104 5.05 -5.66 -0.74
CA ILE A 104 4.20 -6.56 -1.52
C ILE A 104 2.97 -5.77 -1.94
N ILE A 105 2.69 -5.78 -3.23
CA ILE A 105 1.54 -5.11 -3.84
C ILE A 105 0.69 -6.11 -4.60
N ALA A 106 -0.59 -5.82 -4.72
CA ALA A 106 -1.47 -6.59 -5.60
C ALA A 106 -2.45 -5.68 -6.34
N ASP A 107 -2.65 -5.97 -7.61
CA ASP A 107 -3.84 -5.51 -8.34
C ASP A 107 -4.99 -6.50 -8.05
N TYR A 108 -6.00 -6.56 -8.92
CA TYR A 108 -7.10 -7.53 -8.75
C TYR A 108 -6.71 -8.99 -9.05
N TYR A 109 -5.65 -9.22 -9.84
CA TYR A 109 -5.33 -10.50 -10.47
C TYR A 109 -3.93 -11.05 -10.12
N ASN A 110 -2.98 -10.19 -9.75
CA ASN A 110 -1.57 -10.54 -9.58
C ASN A 110 -0.99 -9.91 -8.31
N LEU A 111 -0.06 -10.65 -7.69
CA LEU A 111 0.85 -10.15 -6.66
C LEU A 111 2.18 -9.76 -7.31
N ALA A 112 2.83 -8.73 -6.78
CA ALA A 112 4.18 -8.36 -7.14
C ALA A 112 4.97 -7.86 -5.92
N ILE A 113 6.28 -7.95 -6.00
CA ILE A 113 7.22 -7.31 -5.08
C ILE A 113 7.68 -6.01 -5.73
N ILE A 114 7.65 -4.92 -4.97
CA ILE A 114 8.27 -3.66 -5.36
C ILE A 114 9.44 -3.33 -4.43
N THR A 115 10.56 -2.92 -5.02
CA THR A 115 11.73 -2.47 -4.25
C THR A 115 11.38 -1.21 -3.44
N SER A 116 12.05 -1.01 -2.31
CA SER A 116 11.71 0.08 -1.37
C SER A 116 11.86 1.48 -1.96
N ASP A 117 12.61 1.62 -3.05
CA ASP A 117 12.81 2.85 -3.84
C ASP A 117 11.80 3.03 -4.99
N LEU A 118 10.83 2.10 -5.12
CA LEU A 118 9.79 2.06 -6.16
C LEU A 118 10.32 1.90 -7.60
N SER A 119 11.59 1.49 -7.78
CA SER A 119 12.22 1.45 -9.11
C SER A 119 12.00 0.15 -9.87
N ASN A 120 11.80 -0.97 -9.17
CA ASN A 120 11.67 -2.29 -9.78
C ASN A 120 10.47 -3.03 -9.22
N ILE A 121 9.68 -3.62 -10.13
CA ILE A 121 8.52 -4.45 -9.82
C ILE A 121 8.75 -5.84 -10.40
N THR A 122 8.59 -6.87 -9.57
CA THR A 122 8.75 -8.27 -9.95
C THR A 122 7.46 -9.01 -9.65
N SER A 123 6.83 -9.59 -10.68
CA SER A 123 5.61 -10.39 -10.51
C SER A 123 5.90 -11.65 -9.71
N ILE A 124 4.93 -12.06 -8.88
CA ILE A 124 4.94 -13.34 -8.18
C ILE A 124 4.01 -14.30 -8.93
N GLU A 125 4.51 -15.49 -9.27
CA GLU A 125 3.70 -16.50 -9.95
C GLU A 125 2.66 -17.13 -9.00
N SER A 126 1.43 -17.26 -9.49
CA SER A 126 0.34 -17.90 -8.78
C SER A 126 0.02 -19.26 -9.39
N PRO A 127 -0.35 -20.27 -8.59
CA PRO A 127 -0.76 -21.58 -9.10
C PRO A 127 -2.10 -21.54 -9.86
N ILE A 128 -2.86 -20.45 -9.74
CA ILE A 128 -4.14 -20.22 -10.41
C ILE A 128 -4.25 -18.79 -10.94
N LEU A 129 -5.16 -18.57 -11.88
CA LEU A 129 -5.60 -17.22 -12.23
C LEU A 129 -6.52 -16.71 -11.11
N MET A 130 -6.10 -15.63 -10.46
CA MET A 130 -6.81 -15.03 -9.34
C MET A 130 -7.67 -13.86 -9.82
N ASP A 131 -8.70 -13.54 -9.04
CA ASP A 131 -9.51 -12.33 -9.16
C ASP A 131 -9.81 -11.80 -7.75
N MET A 132 -10.15 -10.52 -7.62
CA MET A 132 -10.60 -9.90 -6.36
C MET A 132 -9.65 -10.08 -5.17
N ILE A 133 -8.33 -9.99 -5.40
CA ILE A 133 -7.32 -10.18 -4.35
C ILE A 133 -7.49 -9.18 -3.21
N LYS A 134 -7.43 -9.68 -1.97
CA LYS A 134 -7.47 -8.87 -0.75
C LYS A 134 -6.54 -9.43 0.32
N PHE A 135 -5.66 -8.60 0.85
CA PHE A 135 -4.75 -8.99 1.94
C PHE A 135 -5.48 -9.07 3.28
N GLU A 136 -5.19 -10.12 4.05
CA GLU A 136 -5.75 -10.34 5.40
C GLU A 136 -4.71 -10.04 6.49
N GLY A 137 -3.43 -10.39 6.26
CA GLY A 137 -2.35 -10.05 7.17
C GLY A 137 -1.20 -11.05 7.18
N TRP A 138 -0.18 -10.76 7.99
CA TRP A 138 1.02 -11.59 8.11
C TRP A 138 0.97 -12.52 9.32
N TYR A 139 1.38 -13.77 9.10
CA TYR A 139 1.69 -14.77 10.14
C TYR A 139 3.12 -15.25 9.94
N ASN A 140 4.05 -14.69 10.73
CA ASN A 140 5.49 -14.85 10.52
C ASN A 140 5.88 -14.43 9.09
N ASN A 141 6.36 -15.36 8.27
CA ASN A 141 6.81 -15.13 6.90
C ASN A 141 5.72 -15.39 5.84
N LEU A 142 4.48 -15.62 6.27
CA LEU A 142 3.35 -15.92 5.40
C LEU A 142 2.39 -14.75 5.36
N LEU A 143 2.16 -14.20 4.17
CA LEU A 143 1.05 -13.28 3.91
C LEU A 143 -0.19 -14.11 3.57
N GLU A 144 -1.23 -13.98 4.38
CA GLU A 144 -2.55 -14.51 4.07
C GLU A 144 -3.35 -13.51 3.26
N PHE A 145 -4.02 -13.99 2.22
CA PHE A 145 -4.88 -13.19 1.38
C PHE A 145 -6.01 -14.04 0.81
N THR A 146 -7.11 -13.39 0.45
CA THR A 146 -8.26 -14.03 -0.21
C THR A 146 -8.30 -13.64 -1.68
N CYS A 147 -8.85 -14.54 -2.50
CA CYS A 147 -9.15 -14.28 -3.91
C CYS A 147 -10.25 -15.22 -4.41
N ASP A 148 -10.86 -14.87 -5.53
CA ASP A 148 -11.69 -15.77 -6.32
C ASP A 148 -10.84 -16.42 -7.43
N GLU A 149 -11.20 -17.63 -7.86
CA GLU A 149 -10.61 -18.17 -9.08
C GLU A 149 -11.25 -17.46 -10.29
N PHE A 150 -10.41 -16.90 -11.17
CA PHE A 150 -10.86 -16.17 -12.35
C PHE A 150 -11.80 -17.04 -13.19
N THR A 151 -12.96 -16.50 -13.58
CA THR A 151 -14.07 -17.20 -14.28
C THR A 151 -14.80 -18.28 -13.46
N ASN A 152 -14.47 -18.46 -12.19
CA ASN A 152 -15.12 -19.38 -11.28
C ASN A 152 -15.48 -18.67 -9.96
N TRP A 153 -16.44 -17.75 -10.03
CA TRP A 153 -16.82 -16.87 -8.92
C TRP A 153 -17.48 -17.57 -7.73
N ASP A 154 -17.80 -18.87 -7.83
CA ASP A 154 -18.26 -19.66 -6.69
C ASP A 154 -17.09 -20.20 -5.85
N ARG A 155 -15.86 -20.12 -6.38
CA ARG A 155 -14.65 -20.65 -5.73
C ARG A 155 -13.86 -19.53 -5.06
N HIS A 156 -14.25 -19.22 -3.84
CA HIS A 156 -13.54 -18.32 -2.94
C HIS A 156 -12.41 -19.07 -2.23
N LEU A 157 -11.19 -18.57 -2.32
CA LEU A 157 -9.99 -19.24 -1.82
C LEU A 157 -9.27 -18.39 -0.79
N LEU A 158 -8.76 -19.07 0.24
CA LEU A 158 -7.75 -18.53 1.13
C LEU A 158 -6.38 -18.98 0.61
N MET A 159 -5.48 -18.03 0.45
CA MET A 159 -4.16 -18.22 -0.13
C MET A 159 -3.09 -17.79 0.87
N THR A 160 -1.89 -18.35 0.71
CA THR A 160 -0.69 -17.93 1.44
C THR A 160 0.42 -17.62 0.45
N TYR A 161 1.05 -16.46 0.60
CA TYR A 161 2.32 -16.13 -0.02
C TYR A 161 3.44 -16.30 1.01
N ASN A 162 4.44 -17.12 0.70
CA ASN A 162 5.65 -17.27 1.53
C ASN A 162 6.75 -16.35 1.00
N HIS A 163 7.15 -15.39 1.82
CA HIS A 163 8.16 -14.41 1.47
C HIS A 163 9.58 -15.01 1.28
N GLU A 164 9.96 -16.04 2.03
CA GLU A 164 11.29 -16.63 1.95
C GLU A 164 11.48 -17.47 0.69
N THR A 165 10.44 -18.19 0.27
CA THR A 165 10.49 -19.06 -0.91
C THR A 165 9.96 -18.38 -2.17
N ASN A 166 9.30 -17.23 -2.02
CA ASN A 166 8.59 -16.53 -3.08
C ASN A 166 7.51 -17.39 -3.77
N GLU A 167 6.76 -18.18 -2.98
CA GLU A 167 5.74 -19.10 -3.49
C GLU A 167 4.34 -18.75 -2.99
N ILE A 168 3.33 -18.83 -3.86
CA ILE A 168 1.91 -18.76 -3.52
C ILE A 168 1.33 -20.18 -3.44
N LYS A 169 0.55 -20.45 -2.39
CA LYS A 169 -0.15 -21.74 -2.18
C LYS A 169 -1.60 -21.50 -1.79
N ILE A 170 -2.47 -22.43 -2.19
CA ILE A 170 -3.84 -22.50 -1.68
C ILE A 170 -3.76 -23.07 -0.26
N LYS A 171 -4.38 -22.41 0.70
CA LYS A 171 -4.44 -22.87 2.09
C LYS A 171 -5.54 -23.93 2.21
N GLU A 172 -5.16 -25.11 2.71
CA GLU A 172 -6.08 -26.24 2.94
C GLU A 172 -7.04 -26.02 4.12
#